data_AF-A0A383DTF9-F1
#
_entry.id   AF-A0A383DTF9-F1
#
_cell.length_a   1.000
_cell.length_b   1.000
_cell.length_c   1.000
_cell.angle_alpha   90.00
_cell.angle_beta   90.00
_cell.angle_gamma   90.00
#
_symmetry.space_group_name_H-M   'P 1'
#
loop_
_entity.id
_entity.type
_entity.pdbx_description
1 polymer ?
#
loop_
_entity_poly.entity_id
_entity_poly.type
_entity_poly.pdbx_seq_one_letter_code
_entity_poly.pdbx_strand_id
1 'polypeptide(L)'
;MNYFILLIITSIGILFSNSYNDSCIAPIDNREIYRNEFTYPETIQSEHFIIHFTTSDADSQFVNGQWFNLQCNAGYAQSILDHAESALSIFLQDGWEDLPPDCDESISNLDSPYHCINFGGSSLYDIYLSNEAVGMVVPETLYPVAPYTGGYTSYMKISTLLNEHETLPSWSHHVVAHELHHSIQLRYGYSVSGVPGDYMYNGWLFEQTATYM
;
A
#
# COMPACT_ATOMS: atom_id res chain seq x y z
N MET A 1 19.63 -37.51 -39.34
CA MET A 1 19.93 -36.95 -38.00
C MET A 1 19.15 -35.67 -37.86
N ASN A 2 17.86 -35.67 -37.44
CA ASN A 2 17.13 -34.39 -37.25
C ASN A 2 15.75 -34.40 -36.56
N TYR A 3 15.07 -35.52 -36.33
CA TYR A 3 13.78 -35.49 -35.60
C TYR A 3 13.87 -36.00 -34.16
N PHE A 4 14.70 -37.01 -33.92
CA PHE A 4 14.83 -37.61 -32.57
C PHE A 4 15.56 -36.69 -31.58
N ILE A 5 16.59 -35.98 -32.05
CA ILE A 5 17.32 -34.99 -31.23
C ILE A 5 16.42 -33.79 -30.93
N LEU A 6 15.62 -33.34 -31.90
CA LEU A 6 14.67 -32.23 -31.71
C LEU A 6 13.59 -32.59 -30.67
N LEU A 7 13.04 -33.81 -30.73
CA LEU A 7 12.09 -34.33 -29.76
C LEU A 7 12.66 -34.41 -28.33
N ILE A 8 13.93 -34.83 -28.19
CA ILE A 8 14.63 -34.87 -26.91
C ILE A 8 14.86 -33.46 -26.36
N ILE A 9 15.27 -32.51 -27.22
CA ILE A 9 15.49 -31.12 -26.80
C ILE A 9 14.16 -30.47 -26.36
N THR A 10 13.06 -30.71 -27.09
CA THR A 10 11.74 -30.17 -26.71
C THR A 10 11.17 -30.80 -25.44
N SER A 11 11.44 -32.08 -25.18
CA SER A 11 10.95 -32.77 -23.97
C SER A 11 11.77 -32.41 -22.73
N ILE A 12 13.07 -32.12 -22.87
CA ILE A 12 13.91 -31.58 -21.79
C ILE A 12 13.48 -30.15 -21.43
N GLY A 13 13.12 -29.31 -22.41
CA GLY A 13 12.63 -27.95 -22.16
C GLY A 13 11.34 -27.87 -21.33
N ILE A 14 10.47 -28.89 -21.42
CA ILE A 14 9.22 -28.96 -20.65
C ILE A 14 9.46 -29.50 -19.23
N LEU A 15 10.49 -30.33 -19.02
CA LEU A 15 10.84 -30.88 -17.70
C LEU A 15 11.63 -29.90 -16.82
N PHE A 16 12.24 -28.87 -17.43
CA PHE A 16 13.00 -27.82 -16.73
C PHE A 16 12.36 -26.43 -16.88
N SER A 17 11.04 -26.35 -17.10
CA SER A 17 10.36 -25.07 -16.89
C SER A 17 10.40 -24.78 -15.39
N ASN A 18 11.37 -23.96 -14.96
CA ASN A 18 11.29 -23.30 -13.67
C ASN A 18 10.01 -22.46 -13.70
N SER A 19 8.97 -22.94 -13.04
CA SER A 19 7.91 -22.06 -12.57
C SER A 19 8.61 -21.09 -11.62
N TYR A 20 8.85 -19.87 -12.07
CA TYR A 20 9.12 -18.76 -11.16
C TYR A 20 7.84 -18.52 -10.36
N ASN A 21 7.68 -19.32 -9.31
CA ASN A 21 6.65 -19.23 -8.29
C ASN A 21 7.10 -18.31 -7.15
N ASP A 22 8.11 -17.47 -7.39
CA ASP A 22 8.48 -16.44 -6.44
C ASP A 22 7.31 -15.45 -6.40
N SER A 23 6.48 -15.62 -5.36
CA SER A 23 5.52 -14.61 -4.95
C SER A 23 6.29 -13.32 -4.73
N CYS A 24 5.93 -12.28 -5.48
CA CYS A 24 6.45 -10.93 -5.31
C CYS A 24 5.96 -10.30 -4.01
N ILE A 25 5.04 -11.00 -3.34
CA ILE A 25 4.59 -10.72 -2.00
C ILE A 25 5.45 -11.55 -1.05
N ALA A 26 6.26 -10.84 -0.28
CA ALA A 26 7.05 -11.40 0.78
C ALA A 26 6.13 -12.17 1.75
N PRO A 27 6.43 -13.44 2.08
CA PRO A 27 5.56 -14.20 2.95
C PRO A 27 5.55 -13.57 4.35
N ILE A 28 4.45 -13.76 5.09
CA ILE A 28 4.18 -13.01 6.33
C ILE A 28 5.26 -13.21 7.41
N ASP A 29 5.98 -14.32 7.34
CA ASP A 29 7.08 -14.74 8.20
C ASP A 29 8.45 -14.23 7.74
N ASN A 30 8.56 -13.65 6.54
CA ASN A 30 9.76 -13.05 5.98
C ASN A 30 9.39 -11.82 5.14
N ARG A 31 8.87 -10.78 5.82
CA ARG A 31 8.47 -9.51 5.19
C ARG A 31 9.70 -8.63 4.93
N GLU A 32 9.97 -8.33 3.67
CA GLU A 32 10.86 -7.22 3.27
C GLU A 32 10.10 -5.87 3.16
N ILE A 33 8.80 -5.86 3.47
CA ILE A 33 7.96 -4.66 3.50
C ILE A 33 7.82 -4.22 4.96
N TYR A 34 8.35 -3.03 5.27
CA TYR A 34 8.31 -2.43 6.61
C TYR A 34 7.46 -1.16 6.59
N ARG A 35 6.55 -1.05 7.55
CA ARG A 35 5.83 0.19 7.88
C ARG A 35 6.81 1.20 8.47
N ASN A 36 6.48 2.49 8.43
CA ASN A 36 7.36 3.52 8.99
C ASN A 36 7.35 3.43 10.52
N GLU A 37 8.55 3.36 11.11
CA GLU A 37 8.78 3.49 12.53
C GLU A 37 9.43 4.85 12.81
N PHE A 38 8.78 5.66 13.64
CA PHE A 38 9.31 6.95 14.07
C PHE A 38 9.94 6.83 15.46
N THR A 39 11.02 7.57 15.72
CA THR A 39 11.65 7.61 17.05
C THR A 39 10.69 8.19 18.10
N TYR A 40 9.91 9.20 17.70
CA TYR A 40 8.87 9.82 18.52
C TYR A 40 7.54 9.83 17.77
N PRO A 41 6.83 8.69 17.74
CA PRO A 41 5.62 8.55 16.93
C PRO A 41 4.47 9.32 17.56
N GLU A 42 3.69 9.96 16.69
CA GLU A 42 2.42 10.60 17.00
C GLU A 42 1.32 10.05 16.08
N THR A 43 0.10 10.02 16.60
CA THR A 43 -1.06 9.55 15.84
C THR A 43 -2.26 10.47 15.99
N ILE A 44 -3.04 10.55 14.92
CA ILE A 44 -4.40 11.09 14.92
C ILE A 44 -5.30 10.10 14.18
N GLN A 45 -6.56 10.00 14.58
CA GLN A 45 -7.48 9.01 14.03
C GLN A 45 -8.87 9.58 13.80
N SER A 46 -9.59 8.96 12.89
CA SER A 46 -10.99 9.26 12.55
C SER A 46 -11.81 7.96 12.58
N GLU A 47 -12.88 7.87 11.80
CA GLU A 47 -13.74 6.69 11.73
C GLU A 47 -13.08 5.56 10.94
N HIS A 48 -12.42 5.87 9.82
CA HIS A 48 -11.85 4.88 8.90
C HIS A 48 -10.31 4.87 8.89
N PHE A 49 -9.66 5.94 9.35
CA PHE A 49 -8.22 6.14 9.17
C PHE A 49 -7.48 6.42 10.48
N ILE A 50 -6.20 6.07 10.48
CA ILE A 50 -5.22 6.53 11.45
C ILE A 50 -3.98 7.06 10.71
N ILE A 51 -3.50 8.25 11.09
CA ILE A 51 -2.28 8.84 10.54
C ILE A 51 -1.15 8.69 11.53
N HIS A 52 -0.02 8.15 11.07
CA HIS A 52 1.24 8.04 11.81
C HIS A 52 2.23 9.07 11.30
N PHE A 53 2.77 9.88 12.20
CA PHE A 53 3.72 10.94 11.87
C PHE A 53 4.64 11.26 13.06
N THR A 54 5.51 12.23 12.89
CA THR A 54 6.35 12.78 13.97
C THR A 54 6.46 14.29 13.81
N THR A 55 6.36 15.05 14.90
CA THR A 55 6.73 16.48 14.91
C THR A 55 8.18 16.71 15.34
N SER A 56 8.92 15.64 15.63
CA SER A 56 10.35 15.69 15.93
C SER A 56 11.19 15.70 14.65
N ASP A 57 12.34 16.38 14.71
CA ASP A 57 13.37 16.39 13.67
C ASP A 57 14.36 15.22 13.79
N ALA A 58 14.13 14.28 14.71
CA ALA A 58 15.02 13.16 15.00
C ALA A 58 15.12 12.11 13.89
N ASP A 59 14.08 12.01 13.05
CA ASP A 59 13.96 10.98 12.03
C ASP A 59 14.23 11.55 10.62
N SER A 60 14.92 10.76 9.80
CA SER A 60 15.17 11.12 8.40
C SER A 60 15.12 9.88 7.52
N GLN A 61 14.77 10.10 6.25
CA GLN A 61 14.65 9.06 5.24
C GLN A 61 15.58 9.34 4.08
N PHE A 62 16.30 8.31 3.63
CA PHE A 62 17.18 8.39 2.48
C PHE A 62 16.41 8.07 1.20
N VAL A 63 16.16 9.08 0.37
CA VAL A 63 15.39 8.96 -0.87
C VAL A 63 16.21 9.59 -2.00
N ASN A 64 16.37 8.85 -3.11
CA ASN A 64 17.05 9.33 -4.31
C ASN A 64 18.43 9.97 -4.08
N GLY A 65 19.23 9.42 -3.17
CA GLY A 65 20.58 9.91 -2.89
C GLY A 65 20.66 11.05 -1.87
N GLN A 66 19.55 11.45 -1.27
CA GLN A 66 19.47 12.56 -0.33
C GLN A 66 18.72 12.17 0.94
N TRP A 67 19.09 12.79 2.07
CA TRP A 67 18.39 12.65 3.33
C TRP A 67 17.33 13.72 3.47
N PHE A 68 16.09 13.30 3.71
CA PHE A 68 14.96 14.19 3.98
C PHE A 68 14.49 13.98 5.41
N ASN A 69 14.24 15.07 6.13
CA ASN A 69 13.67 15.01 7.47
C ASN A 69 12.21 14.53 7.40
N LEU A 70 11.79 13.68 8.34
CA LEU A 70 10.42 13.15 8.42
C LEU A 70 9.49 14.00 9.30
N GLN A 71 10.01 15.07 9.90
CA GLN A 71 9.23 16.03 10.67
C GLN A 71 8.04 16.53 9.86
N CYS A 72 6.91 16.61 10.54
CA CYS A 72 5.68 17.20 10.05
C CYS A 72 5.06 18.05 11.17
N ASN A 73 3.79 18.42 11.01
CA ASN A 73 3.01 19.13 12.00
C ASN A 73 1.58 18.59 12.06
N ALA A 74 0.95 18.73 13.23
CA ALA A 74 -0.38 18.18 13.48
C ALA A 74 -1.48 18.80 12.59
N GLY A 75 -1.33 20.07 12.17
CA GLY A 75 -2.29 20.71 11.27
C GLY A 75 -2.31 20.03 9.90
N TYR A 76 -1.13 19.74 9.36
CA TYR A 76 -0.99 19.05 8.08
C TYR A 76 -1.54 17.63 8.16
N ALA A 77 -1.16 16.88 9.20
CA ALA A 77 -1.72 15.55 9.44
C ALA A 77 -3.26 15.60 9.51
N GLN A 78 -3.84 16.49 10.32
CA GLN A 78 -5.29 16.61 10.44
C GLN A 78 -5.96 16.92 9.10
N SER A 79 -5.37 17.79 8.30
CA SER A 79 -5.94 18.13 6.99
C SER A 79 -5.88 16.99 5.97
N ILE A 80 -4.91 16.07 6.06
CA ILE A 80 -4.90 14.83 5.27
C ILE A 80 -6.02 13.92 5.75
N LEU A 81 -6.17 13.75 7.07
CA LEU A 81 -7.19 12.92 7.68
C LEU A 81 -8.60 13.36 7.25
N ASP A 82 -8.88 14.66 7.37
CA ASP A 82 -10.17 15.25 6.98
C ASP A 82 -10.45 15.06 5.49
N HIS A 83 -9.41 15.18 4.64
CA HIS A 83 -9.55 15.02 3.20
C HIS A 83 -9.74 13.56 2.80
N ALA A 84 -9.03 12.62 3.43
CA ALA A 84 -9.19 11.19 3.21
C ALA A 84 -10.61 10.72 3.57
N GLU A 85 -11.15 11.15 4.71
CA GLU A 85 -12.54 10.88 5.10
C GLU A 85 -13.54 11.47 4.10
N SER A 86 -13.32 12.72 3.68
CA SER A 86 -14.18 13.34 2.67
C SER A 86 -14.15 12.59 1.34
N ALA A 87 -12.99 12.14 0.89
CA ALA A 87 -12.84 11.39 -0.35
C ALA A 87 -13.46 9.99 -0.26
N LEU A 88 -13.22 9.27 0.85
CA LEU A 88 -13.83 7.96 1.10
C LEU A 88 -15.35 8.05 1.11
N SER A 89 -15.92 9.08 1.74
CA SER A 89 -17.36 9.30 1.76
C SER A 89 -17.95 9.40 0.34
N ILE A 90 -17.25 10.05 -0.60
CA ILE A 90 -17.67 10.14 -2.01
C ILE A 90 -17.61 8.75 -2.67
N PHE A 91 -16.50 8.03 -2.52
CA PHE A 91 -16.37 6.67 -3.07
C PHE A 91 -17.48 5.74 -2.56
N LEU A 92 -17.75 5.73 -1.26
CA LEU A 92 -18.80 4.90 -0.66
C LEU A 92 -20.20 5.30 -1.15
N GLN A 93 -20.48 6.60 -1.31
CA GLN A 93 -21.75 7.09 -1.87
C GLN A 93 -21.93 6.68 -3.33
N ASP A 94 -20.85 6.61 -4.10
CA ASP A 94 -20.84 6.15 -5.48
C ASP A 94 -20.89 4.62 -5.63
N GLY A 95 -20.91 3.89 -4.49
CA GLY A 95 -21.09 2.44 -4.45
C GLY A 95 -19.79 1.65 -4.60
N TRP A 96 -18.64 2.28 -4.39
CA TRP A 96 -17.38 1.56 -4.27
C TRP A 96 -17.34 0.74 -2.98
N GLU A 97 -16.53 -0.32 -3.00
CA GLU A 97 -16.26 -1.08 -1.79
C GLU A 97 -15.43 -0.26 -0.82
N ASP A 98 -15.68 -0.48 0.47
CA ASP A 98 -14.90 0.14 1.54
C ASP A 98 -13.46 -0.41 1.59
N LEU A 99 -12.57 0.30 2.26
CA LEU A 99 -11.18 -0.09 2.43
C LEU A 99 -11.07 -1.48 3.09
N PRO A 100 -10.10 -2.31 2.68
CA PRO A 100 -9.72 -3.47 3.49
C PRO A 100 -9.23 -2.99 4.86
N PRO A 101 -9.69 -3.59 5.98
CA PRO A 101 -9.11 -3.30 7.28
C PRO A 101 -7.67 -3.80 7.36
N ASP A 102 -6.80 -3.09 8.06
CA ASP A 102 -5.37 -3.43 8.14
C ASP A 102 -5.12 -4.75 8.88
N CYS A 103 -5.99 -5.10 9.83
CA CYS A 103 -5.93 -6.34 10.58
C CYS A 103 -7.30 -6.78 11.14
N ASP A 104 -7.34 -8.00 11.67
CA ASP A 104 -8.47 -8.52 12.46
C ASP A 104 -8.21 -8.35 13.96
N GLU A 105 -8.88 -7.38 14.58
CA GLU A 105 -8.76 -7.09 16.02
C GLU A 105 -9.31 -8.22 16.92
N SER A 106 -10.03 -9.20 16.37
CA SER A 106 -10.47 -10.37 17.14
C SER A 106 -9.33 -11.34 17.46
N ILE A 107 -8.20 -11.24 16.76
CA ILE A 107 -7.00 -12.02 17.00
C ILE A 107 -6.32 -11.48 18.26
N SER A 108 -6.55 -12.13 19.41
CA SER A 108 -5.98 -11.69 20.69
C SER A 108 -4.59 -12.27 21.01
N ASN A 109 -4.10 -13.22 20.21
CA ASN A 109 -2.80 -13.83 20.43
C ASN A 109 -1.68 -12.93 19.89
N LEU A 110 -0.91 -12.30 20.79
CA LEU A 110 0.19 -11.40 20.46
C LEU A 110 1.31 -12.06 19.65
N ASP A 111 1.50 -13.38 19.78
CA ASP A 111 2.52 -14.13 19.04
C ASP A 111 2.06 -14.50 17.62
N SER A 112 0.81 -14.19 17.25
CA SER A 112 0.31 -14.45 15.91
C SER A 112 0.95 -13.49 14.90
N PRO A 113 1.45 -13.97 13.75
CA PRO A 113 1.91 -13.08 12.69
C PRO A 113 0.78 -12.19 12.14
N TYR A 114 -0.48 -12.57 12.33
CA TYR A 114 -1.67 -11.81 11.92
C TYR A 114 -2.20 -10.86 12.99
N HIS A 115 -1.54 -10.75 14.16
CA HIS A 115 -1.95 -9.83 15.20
C HIS A 115 -1.74 -8.36 14.76
N CYS A 116 -2.69 -7.47 15.07
CA CYS A 116 -2.67 -6.06 14.68
C CYS A 116 -1.41 -5.28 15.04
N ILE A 117 -0.64 -5.72 16.04
CA ILE A 117 0.67 -5.14 16.40
C ILE A 117 1.65 -5.12 15.21
N ASN A 118 1.49 -6.04 14.26
CA ASN A 118 2.31 -6.12 13.05
C ASN A 118 1.74 -5.28 11.89
N PHE A 119 0.62 -4.58 12.11
CA PHE A 119 -0.20 -3.87 11.12
C PHE A 119 -0.69 -2.52 11.68
N GLY A 120 0.22 -1.69 12.18
CA GLY A 120 -0.15 -0.34 12.68
C GLY A 120 -0.88 -0.30 14.04
N GLY A 121 -1.32 -1.45 14.55
CA GLY A 121 -1.83 -1.62 15.91
C GLY A 121 -3.36 -1.65 16.04
N SER A 122 -4.10 -1.40 14.96
CA SER A 122 -5.57 -1.42 14.94
C SER A 122 -6.10 -1.79 13.55
N SER A 123 -7.43 -1.96 13.43
CA SER A 123 -8.11 -2.25 12.17
C SER A 123 -8.32 -1.04 11.27
N LEU A 124 -8.05 0.18 11.76
CA LEU A 124 -8.14 1.42 10.96
C LEU A 124 -7.11 1.41 9.83
N TYR A 125 -7.45 2.03 8.70
CA TYR A 125 -6.55 2.10 7.55
C TYR A 125 -5.39 3.06 7.84
N ASP A 126 -4.16 2.55 7.74
CA ASP A 126 -2.97 3.30 8.12
C ASP A 126 -2.47 4.24 7.01
N ILE A 127 -2.21 5.50 7.38
CA ILE A 127 -1.56 6.51 6.55
C ILE A 127 -0.26 6.97 7.24
N TYR A 128 0.89 6.80 6.60
CA TYR A 128 2.19 7.22 7.12
C TYR A 128 2.66 8.51 6.43
N LEU A 129 3.04 9.52 7.20
CA LEU A 129 3.67 10.72 6.62
C LEU A 129 5.17 10.48 6.41
N SER A 130 5.59 10.28 5.16
CA SER A 130 6.96 9.91 4.79
C SER A 130 7.33 10.35 3.37
N ASN A 131 8.61 10.47 3.05
CA ASN A 131 9.10 11.16 1.85
C ASN A 131 9.51 10.25 0.69
N GLU A 132 9.06 8.99 0.65
CA GLU A 132 9.41 8.03 -0.42
C GLU A 132 8.90 8.47 -1.79
N ALA A 133 7.70 9.03 -1.83
CA ALA A 133 7.02 9.55 -3.01
C ALA A 133 6.08 10.69 -2.60
N VAL A 134 5.40 11.31 -3.57
CA VAL A 134 4.35 12.30 -3.30
C VAL A 134 3.18 11.64 -2.58
N GLY A 135 2.77 10.48 -3.09
CA GLY A 135 1.86 9.52 -2.48
C GLY A 135 2.23 8.11 -2.95
N MET A 136 1.89 7.09 -2.16
CA MET A 136 2.05 5.69 -2.53
C MET A 136 1.14 4.81 -1.67
N VAL A 137 0.48 3.84 -2.29
CA VAL A 137 -0.13 2.71 -1.58
C VAL A 137 0.76 1.47 -1.67
N VAL A 138 0.99 0.85 -0.52
CA VAL A 138 1.81 -0.36 -0.39
C VAL A 138 0.90 -1.55 -0.07
N PRO A 139 0.76 -2.54 -0.97
CA PRO A 139 0.03 -3.77 -0.68
C PRO A 139 0.76 -4.57 0.41
N GLU A 140 0.00 -5.20 1.31
CA GLU A 140 0.59 -5.89 2.46
C GLU A 140 0.19 -7.37 2.54
N THR A 141 -1.08 -7.69 2.82
CA THR A 141 -1.51 -9.08 3.04
C THR A 141 -2.69 -9.46 2.18
N LEU A 142 -2.77 -10.73 1.76
CA LEU A 142 -3.93 -11.25 1.04
C LEU A 142 -5.22 -11.06 1.84
N TYR A 143 -6.25 -10.52 1.19
CA TYR A 143 -7.58 -10.26 1.72
C TYR A 143 -8.66 -10.87 0.81
N PRO A 144 -8.83 -12.21 0.82
CA PRO A 144 -9.75 -12.89 -0.09
C PRO A 144 -11.19 -12.82 0.44
N VAL A 145 -11.96 -11.80 0.01
CA VAL A 145 -13.38 -11.65 0.35
C VAL A 145 -14.23 -11.78 -0.91
N ALA A 146 -15.22 -12.68 -0.91
CA ALA A 146 -16.08 -12.87 -2.08
C ALA A 146 -16.84 -11.58 -2.44
N PRO A 147 -16.99 -11.25 -3.74
CA PRO A 147 -16.60 -12.04 -4.91
C PRO A 147 -15.11 -11.88 -5.34
N TYR A 148 -14.35 -11.03 -4.65
CA TYR A 148 -12.98 -10.63 -4.99
C TYR A 148 -11.93 -11.42 -4.19
N THR A 149 -11.62 -12.64 -4.66
CA THR A 149 -10.71 -13.54 -3.93
C THR A 149 -9.22 -13.20 -4.11
N GLY A 150 -8.90 -12.21 -4.93
CA GLY A 150 -7.54 -11.75 -5.19
C GLY A 150 -7.15 -10.47 -4.47
N GLY A 151 -8.01 -9.97 -3.55
CA GLY A 151 -7.80 -8.72 -2.83
C GLY A 151 -6.61 -8.72 -1.88
N TYR A 152 -6.16 -7.53 -1.51
CA TYR A 152 -5.09 -7.29 -0.54
C TYR A 152 -5.46 -6.18 0.43
N THR A 153 -5.00 -6.29 1.67
CA THR A 153 -4.84 -5.14 2.56
C THR A 153 -3.67 -4.28 2.08
N SER A 154 -3.65 -3.03 2.49
CA SER A 154 -2.61 -2.08 2.13
C SER A 154 -2.54 -0.96 3.15
N TYR A 155 -1.47 -0.18 3.11
CA TYR A 155 -1.36 1.08 3.83
C TYR A 155 -0.89 2.18 2.88
N MET A 156 -1.15 3.44 3.22
CA MET A 156 -0.78 4.58 2.40
C MET A 156 0.41 5.33 2.99
N LYS A 157 1.23 5.91 2.12
CA LYS A 157 2.29 6.87 2.45
C LYS A 157 2.01 8.17 1.73
N ILE A 158 2.07 9.30 2.45
CA ILE A 158 1.92 10.64 1.89
C ILE A 158 3.13 11.49 2.27
N SER A 159 3.66 12.27 1.34
CA SER A 159 4.80 13.15 1.61
C SER A 159 4.53 14.10 2.77
N THR A 160 5.56 14.33 3.59
CA THR A 160 5.53 15.38 4.61
C THR A 160 5.58 16.78 3.99
N LEU A 161 5.80 16.86 2.66
CA LEU A 161 6.11 18.07 1.91
C LEU A 161 7.18 18.90 2.61
N LEU A 162 8.18 18.20 3.16
CA LEU A 162 9.30 18.77 3.91
C LEU A 162 8.88 19.69 5.05
N ASN A 163 7.70 19.47 5.63
CA ASN A 163 7.10 20.29 6.68
C ASN A 163 6.88 21.76 6.28
N GLU A 164 6.71 22.05 4.98
CA GLU A 164 6.55 23.42 4.49
C GLU A 164 5.11 23.95 4.60
N HIS A 165 4.16 23.10 4.99
CA HIS A 165 2.73 23.41 5.01
C HIS A 165 2.07 23.02 6.33
N GLU A 166 1.24 23.89 6.89
CA GLU A 166 0.39 23.60 8.06
C GLU A 166 -0.95 22.94 7.69
N THR A 167 -1.29 22.93 6.40
CA THR A 167 -2.52 22.32 5.87
C THR A 167 -2.23 21.77 4.48
N LEU A 168 -2.85 20.64 4.13
CA LEU A 168 -2.72 20.00 2.82
C LEU A 168 -3.09 21.01 1.73
N PRO A 169 -2.11 21.43 0.90
CA PRO A 169 -2.38 22.43 -0.11
C PRO A 169 -3.35 21.86 -1.14
N SER A 170 -4.22 22.72 -1.67
CA SER A 170 -5.29 22.32 -2.62
C SER A 170 -4.79 21.57 -3.84
N TRP A 171 -3.58 21.90 -4.34
CA TRP A 171 -2.97 21.19 -5.45
C TRP A 171 -2.56 19.76 -5.08
N SER A 172 -2.46 19.40 -3.80
CA SER A 172 -2.10 18.05 -3.32
C SER A 172 -3.33 17.22 -2.90
N HIS A 173 -4.53 17.80 -2.93
CA HIS A 173 -5.78 17.08 -2.62
C HIS A 173 -5.94 15.85 -3.51
N HIS A 174 -5.66 16.01 -4.82
CA HIS A 174 -5.75 14.90 -5.77
C HIS A 174 -4.86 13.72 -5.42
N VAL A 175 -3.71 13.93 -4.76
CA VAL A 175 -2.79 12.85 -4.38
C VAL A 175 -3.46 11.92 -3.38
N VAL A 176 -4.05 12.48 -2.32
CA VAL A 176 -4.71 11.68 -1.27
C VAL A 176 -5.89 10.91 -1.85
N ALA A 177 -6.70 11.53 -2.72
CA ALA A 177 -7.81 10.85 -3.39
C ALA A 177 -7.34 9.76 -4.37
N HIS A 178 -6.29 10.04 -5.16
CA HIS A 178 -5.68 9.10 -6.11
C HIS A 178 -5.14 7.87 -5.38
N GLU A 179 -4.35 8.06 -4.33
CA GLU A 179 -3.84 6.96 -3.52
C GLU A 179 -4.97 6.21 -2.81
N LEU A 180 -5.98 6.92 -2.28
CA LEU A 180 -7.15 6.26 -1.67
C LEU A 180 -7.87 5.34 -2.68
N HIS A 181 -7.95 5.76 -3.93
CA HIS A 181 -8.49 4.92 -4.98
C HIS A 181 -7.64 3.66 -5.21
N HIS A 182 -6.32 3.76 -5.15
CA HIS A 182 -5.44 2.58 -5.19
C HIS A 182 -5.71 1.61 -4.04
N SER A 183 -5.92 2.09 -2.82
CA SER A 183 -6.31 1.26 -1.67
C SER A 183 -7.60 0.48 -1.94
N ILE A 184 -8.59 1.15 -2.53
CA ILE A 184 -9.87 0.53 -2.93
C ILE A 184 -9.65 -0.48 -4.07
N GLN A 185 -8.83 -0.16 -5.07
CA GLN A 185 -8.51 -1.07 -6.17
C GLN A 185 -7.86 -2.37 -5.66
N LEU A 186 -6.96 -2.27 -4.69
CA LEU A 186 -6.28 -3.41 -4.08
C LEU A 186 -7.25 -4.37 -3.37
N ARG A 187 -8.40 -3.87 -2.87
CA ARG A 187 -9.47 -4.73 -2.36
C ARG A 187 -10.03 -5.67 -3.42
N TYR A 188 -10.16 -5.21 -4.66
CA TYR A 188 -10.68 -6.03 -5.76
C TYR A 188 -9.62 -7.01 -6.27
N GLY A 189 -8.36 -6.59 -6.25
CA GLY A 189 -7.22 -7.44 -6.55
C GLY A 189 -5.98 -6.66 -6.96
N TYR A 190 -4.82 -7.35 -6.96
CA TYR A 190 -3.56 -6.71 -7.31
C TYR A 190 -3.50 -6.33 -8.81
N SER A 191 -2.87 -5.19 -9.09
CA SER A 191 -2.82 -4.50 -10.40
C SER A 191 -2.12 -5.26 -11.53
N VAL A 192 -1.62 -6.48 -11.26
CA VAL A 192 -0.92 -7.33 -12.22
C VAL A 192 -1.84 -8.43 -12.74
N SER A 193 -2.80 -8.08 -13.59
CA SER A 193 -3.35 -9.07 -14.52
C SER A 193 -2.39 -9.23 -15.69
N GLY A 194 -1.69 -10.36 -15.78
CA GLY A 194 -0.68 -10.58 -16.83
C GLY A 194 -0.04 -11.97 -16.73
N VAL A 195 0.76 -12.33 -17.72
CA VAL A 195 1.61 -13.53 -17.63
C VAL A 195 2.66 -13.27 -16.52
N PRO A 196 2.99 -14.26 -15.67
CA PRO A 196 4.05 -14.09 -14.66
C PRO A 196 5.32 -13.46 -15.27
N GLY A 197 5.78 -12.36 -14.68
CA GLY A 197 6.93 -11.58 -15.15
C GLY A 197 6.60 -10.28 -15.89
N ASP A 198 5.33 -9.99 -16.19
CA ASP A 198 4.89 -8.72 -16.79
C ASP A 198 4.09 -7.85 -15.80
N TYR A 199 4.82 -7.24 -14.87
CA TYR A 199 4.27 -6.36 -13.82
C TYR A 199 3.61 -5.09 -14.36
N MET A 200 3.87 -4.72 -15.61
CA MET A 200 3.42 -3.45 -16.18
C MET A 200 2.22 -3.60 -17.11
N TYR A 201 1.80 -4.83 -17.45
CA TYR A 201 0.79 -5.05 -18.49
C TYR A 201 -0.50 -4.25 -18.27
N ASN A 202 -0.96 -4.15 -17.01
CA ASN A 202 -2.14 -3.36 -16.63
C ASN A 202 -1.85 -2.19 -15.67
N GLY A 203 -0.57 -1.89 -15.41
CA GLY A 203 -0.20 -0.77 -14.55
C GLY A 203 -0.73 0.57 -15.06
N TRP A 204 -0.79 0.75 -16.39
CA TRP A 204 -1.39 1.95 -16.98
C TRP A 204 -2.86 2.13 -16.59
N LEU A 205 -3.65 1.06 -16.51
CA LEU A 205 -5.07 1.14 -16.18
C LEU A 205 -5.24 1.48 -14.70
N PHE A 206 -4.45 0.83 -13.84
CA PHE A 206 -4.43 1.05 -12.40
C PHE A 206 -4.23 2.54 -12.07
N GLU A 207 -3.17 3.14 -12.61
CA GLU A 207 -2.86 4.57 -12.45
C GLU A 207 -3.91 5.48 -13.10
N GLN A 208 -4.34 5.19 -14.34
CA GLN A 208 -5.25 6.07 -15.06
C GLN A 208 -6.64 6.13 -14.43
N THR A 209 -7.15 5.03 -13.87
CA THR A 209 -8.44 5.08 -13.18
C THR A 209 -8.32 5.80 -11.84
N ALA A 210 -7.21 5.66 -11.12
CA ALA A 210 -6.97 6.46 -9.90
C ALA A 210 -6.88 7.96 -10.19
N THR A 211 -6.28 8.36 -11.32
CA THR A 211 -6.23 9.76 -11.74
C THR A 211 -7.58 10.28 -12.27
N TYR A 212 -8.39 9.40 -12.85
CA TYR A 212 -9.69 9.77 -13.41
C TYR A 212 -10.74 10.06 -12.32
N MET A 213 -10.70 9.27 -11.24
CA MET A 213 -11.58 9.39 -10.09
C MET A 213 -11.25 10.64 -9.26
#